data_AF-A0A7V9RXZ2-F1
#
_entry.id   AF-A0A7V9RXZ2-F1
#
_cell.length_a   1.000
_cell.length_b   1.000
_cell.length_c   1.000
_cell.angle_alpha   90.00
_cell.angle_beta   90.00
_cell.angle_gamma   90.00
#
_symmetry.space_group_name_H-M   'P 1'
#
loop_
_entity.id
_entity.type
_entity.pdbx_description
1 polymer ?
#
loop_
_entity_poly.entity_id
_entity_poly.type
_entity_poly.pdbx_seq_one_letter_code
_entity_poly.pdbx_strand_id
1 'polypeptide(L)'
;MYAALRDPTQLRRLALRQSGVVSREQLSSLGVGKASVTSQISARRWQAPTRSTLLLHNTTPTRRQLMWIAVLEAGPAAALGAHTSLELCGFRGFAREAQSIHLVVAR
;
A
#
# COMPACT_ATOMS: atom_id res chain seq x y z
N MET A 1 21.21 -4.87 -10.32
CA MET A 1 20.87 -5.09 -11.74
C MET A 1 19.35 -5.22 -11.86
N TYR A 2 18.67 -4.14 -12.25
CA TYR A 2 17.21 -4.02 -12.22
C TYR A 2 16.61 -4.69 -13.47
N ALA A 3 15.89 -5.80 -13.31
CA ALA A 3 14.99 -6.27 -14.36
C ALA A 3 13.97 -5.15 -14.62
N ALA A 4 14.01 -4.61 -15.84
CA ALA A 4 13.56 -3.28 -16.23
C ALA A 4 12.22 -2.84 -15.62
N LEU A 5 12.28 -1.97 -14.62
CA LEU A 5 11.18 -1.05 -14.34
C LEU A 5 11.12 -0.10 -15.54
N ARG A 6 10.02 -0.12 -16.30
CA ARG A 6 9.86 0.80 -17.45
C ARG A 6 9.98 2.26 -17.02
N ASP A 7 9.50 2.60 -15.83
CA ASP A 7 9.62 3.95 -15.26
C ASP A 7 9.88 3.91 -13.73
N PRO A 8 11.16 3.93 -13.31
CA PRO A 8 11.53 3.97 -11.90
C PRO A 8 11.03 5.22 -11.16
N THR A 9 10.85 6.33 -11.88
CA THR A 9 10.43 7.62 -11.33
C THR A 9 8.95 7.61 -11.01
N GLN A 10 8.11 7.01 -11.86
CA GLN A 10 6.69 6.80 -11.59
C GLN A 10 6.48 5.88 -10.39
N LEU A 11 7.18 4.75 -10.32
CA LEU A 11 7.08 3.86 -9.16
C LEU A 11 7.50 4.57 -7.87
N ARG A 12 8.58 5.35 -7.91
CA ARG A 12 9.02 6.14 -6.73
C ARG A 12 7.96 7.14 -6.31
N ARG A 13 7.37 7.89 -7.24
CA ARG A 13 6.29 8.87 -6.95
C ARG A 13 5.06 8.20 -6.36
N LEU A 14 4.62 7.07 -6.92
CA LEU A 14 3.51 6.28 -6.40
C LEU A 14 3.81 5.81 -4.98
N ALA A 15 4.99 5.23 -4.75
CA ALA A 15 5.43 4.76 -3.45
C ALA A 15 5.46 5.89 -2.40
N LEU A 16 5.94 7.09 -2.76
CA LEU A 16 5.93 8.23 -1.84
C LEU A 16 4.51 8.63 -1.44
N ARG A 17 3.56 8.64 -2.40
CA ARG A 17 2.15 8.96 -2.11
C ARG A 17 1.47 7.89 -1.26
N GLN A 18 1.78 6.62 -1.52
CA GLN A 18 1.12 5.47 -0.87
C GLN A 18 1.94 4.85 0.26
N SER A 19 2.87 5.62 0.84
CA SER A 19 3.73 5.19 1.95
C SER A 19 4.47 3.87 1.69
N GLY A 20 4.83 3.59 0.44
CA GLY A 20 5.53 2.38 0.02
C GLY A 20 4.64 1.15 -0.18
N VAL A 21 3.31 1.29 -0.06
CA VAL A 21 2.35 0.25 -0.43
C VAL A 21 1.94 0.46 -1.88
N VAL A 22 1.83 -0.61 -2.66
CA VAL A 22 1.29 -0.59 -4.02
C VAL A 22 0.44 -1.83 -4.27
N SER A 23 -0.52 -1.76 -5.19
CA SER A 23 -1.23 -2.93 -5.68
C SER A 23 -0.49 -3.59 -6.86
N ARG A 24 -0.72 -4.89 -7.05
CA ARG A 24 -0.21 -5.62 -8.22
C ARG A 24 -0.74 -5.04 -9.54
N GLU A 25 -1.96 -4.52 -9.51
CA GLU A 25 -2.58 -3.85 -10.67
C GLU A 25 -1.84 -2.55 -11.02
N GLN A 26 -1.53 -1.71 -10.03
CA GLN A 26 -0.72 -0.50 -10.22
C GLN A 26 0.68 -0.83 -10.76
N LEU A 27 1.30 -1.90 -10.27
CA LEU A 27 2.58 -2.36 -10.82
C LEU A 27 2.44 -2.80 -12.28
N SER A 28 1.39 -3.55 -12.61
CA SER A 28 1.11 -3.97 -13.98
C SER A 28 0.87 -2.77 -14.91
N SER A 29 0.13 -1.75 -14.47
CA SER A 29 -0.12 -0.54 -15.28
C SER A 29 1.14 0.30 -15.50
N LEU A 30 2.11 0.24 -14.58
CA LEU A 30 3.45 0.81 -14.72
C LEU A 30 4.41 -0.09 -15.53
N GLY A 31 3.93 -1.20 -16.09
CA GLY A 31 4.73 -2.14 -16.88
C GLY A 31 5.68 -3.00 -16.06
N VAL A 32 5.48 -3.11 -14.74
CA VAL A 32 6.26 -3.98 -13.86
C VAL A 32 5.68 -5.39 -13.89
N GLY A 33 6.35 -6.28 -14.61
CA GLY A 33 5.90 -7.66 -14.81
C GLY A 33 5.98 -8.53 -13.54
N LYS A 34 5.18 -9.61 -13.52
CA LYS A 34 5.11 -10.59 -12.42
C LYS A 34 6.48 -11.16 -12.02
N ALA A 35 7.35 -11.46 -13.00
CA ALA A 35 8.69 -11.99 -12.73
C ALA A 35 9.57 -11.01 -11.95
N SER A 36 9.49 -9.70 -12.26
CA SER A 36 10.22 -8.67 -11.52
C SER A 36 9.71 -8.59 -10.08
N VAL A 37 8.39 -8.59 -9.88
CA VAL A 37 7.77 -8.65 -8.53
C VAL A 37 8.25 -9.87 -7.75
N THR A 38 8.18 -11.07 -8.33
CA THR A 38 8.64 -12.31 -7.69
C THR A 38 10.12 -12.23 -7.32
N SER A 39 10.97 -11.67 -8.18
CA SER A 39 12.39 -11.46 -7.89
C SER A 39 12.63 -10.50 -6.72
N GLN A 40 11.82 -9.45 -6.58
CA GLN A 40 11.93 -8.52 -5.44
C GLN A 40 11.51 -9.19 -4.12
N ILE A 41 10.45 -10.00 -4.15
CA ILE A 41 9.96 -10.74 -2.99
C ILE A 41 10.94 -11.85 -2.59
N SER A 42 11.43 -12.66 -3.54
CA SER A 42 12.38 -13.75 -3.26
C SER A 42 13.70 -13.22 -2.72
N ALA A 43 14.14 -12.06 -3.20
CA ALA A 43 15.31 -11.38 -2.68
C ALA A 43 15.06 -10.59 -1.37
N ARG A 44 13.89 -10.75 -0.74
CA ARG A 44 13.51 -10.10 0.53
C ARG A 44 13.62 -8.58 0.52
N ARG A 45 13.54 -7.96 -0.66
CA ARG A 45 13.52 -6.50 -0.81
C ARG A 45 12.11 -5.96 -0.64
N TRP A 46 11.11 -6.69 -1.14
CA TRP A 46 9.69 -6.40 -0.98
C TRP A 46 9.00 -7.52 -0.19
N GLN A 47 7.81 -7.25 0.33
CA GLN A 47 6.93 -8.26 0.95
C GLN A 47 5.51 -8.14 0.39
N ALA A 48 4.72 -9.21 0.51
CA ALA A 48 3.34 -9.29 0.06
C ALA A 48 2.41 -9.50 1.28
N PRO A 49 1.98 -8.44 1.98
CA PRO A 49 1.13 -8.57 3.16
C PRO A 49 -0.26 -9.14 2.84
N THR A 50 -0.72 -8.97 1.59
CA THR A 50 -1.96 -9.56 1.08
C THR A 50 -1.72 -10.16 -0.32
N ARG A 51 -2.76 -10.77 -0.89
CA ARG A 51 -2.70 -11.28 -2.27
C ARG A 51 -2.56 -10.16 -3.29
N SER A 52 -3.21 -9.01 -3.07
CA SER A 52 -3.31 -7.93 -4.07
C SER A 52 -2.30 -6.78 -3.83
N THR A 53 -1.84 -6.58 -2.59
CA THR A 53 -0.92 -5.50 -2.23
C THR A 53 0.50 -5.99 -1.94
N LEU A 54 1.44 -5.07 -2.09
CA LEU A 54 2.86 -5.24 -1.89
C LEU A 54 3.41 -4.05 -1.10
N LEU A 55 4.38 -4.33 -0.26
CA LEU A 55 5.20 -3.32 0.40
C LEU A 55 6.58 -3.32 -0.25
N LEU A 56 7.03 -2.14 -0.68
CA LEU A 56 8.31 -1.97 -1.39
C LEU A 56 9.54 -1.98 -0.47
N HIS A 57 9.36 -2.44 0.77
CA HIS A 57 10.40 -2.74 1.75
C HIS A 57 9.96 -3.96 2.59
N ASN A 58 10.89 -4.52 3.35
CA ASN A 58 10.68 -5.75 4.12
C ASN A 58 10.86 -5.50 5.64
N THR A 59 10.05 -4.60 6.20
CA THR A 59 9.97 -4.35 7.64
C THR A 59 8.51 -4.37 8.08
N THR A 60 8.24 -4.49 9.38
CA THR A 60 6.86 -4.46 9.90
C THR A 60 6.08 -3.26 9.37
N PRO A 61 4.85 -3.47 8.84
CA PRO A 61 4.04 -2.37 8.32
C PRO A 61 3.71 -1.35 9.41
N THR A 62 3.90 -0.07 9.09
CA THR A 62 3.46 1.04 9.93
C THR A 62 1.93 1.19 9.87
N ARG A 63 1.34 1.90 10.84
CA ARG A 63 -0.09 2.19 10.86
C ARG A 63 -0.60 2.84 9.56
N ARG A 64 0.16 3.81 9.02
CA ARG A 64 -0.16 4.46 7.74
C ARG A 64 -0.11 3.50 6.54
N GLN A 65 0.80 2.53 6.57
CA GLN A 65 0.89 1.50 5.53
C GLN A 65 -0.27 0.51 5.63
N LEU A 66 -0.69 0.14 6.84
CA LEU A 66 -1.89 -0.67 7.03
C LEU A 66 -3.13 0.04 6.47
N MET A 67 -3.26 1.36 6.67
CA MET A 67 -4.35 2.15 6.07
C MET A 67 -4.34 2.08 4.53
N TRP A 68 -3.16 2.21 3.91
CA TRP A 68 -3.04 2.07 2.45
C TRP A 68 -3.35 0.65 1.96
N ILE A 69 -2.90 -0.38 2.68
CA ILE A 69 -3.25 -1.77 2.38
C ILE A 69 -4.78 -1.93 2.39
N ALA A 70 -5.45 -1.43 3.43
CA ALA A 70 -6.90 -1.52 3.56
C ALA A 70 -7.64 -0.82 2.42
N VAL A 71 -7.26 0.43 2.09
CA VAL A 71 -7.86 1.18 0.98
C VAL A 71 -7.68 0.47 -0.35
N LEU A 72 -6.47 -0.03 -0.64
CA LEU A 72 -6.18 -0.70 -1.91
C LEU A 72 -6.88 -2.06 -2.03
N GLU A 73 -7.03 -2.80 -0.94
CA GLU A 73 -7.80 -4.07 -0.93
C GLU A 73 -9.30 -3.83 -1.11
N ALA A 74 -9.83 -2.74 -0.56
CA ALA A 74 -11.25 -2.39 -0.69
C ALA A 74 -11.62 -1.81 -2.06
N GLY A 75 -10.63 -1.33 -2.83
CA GLY A 75 -10.81 -0.89 -4.20
C GLY A 75 -10.92 0.64 -4.37
N PRO A 76 -11.05 1.11 -5.63
CA PRO A 76 -10.87 2.52 -5.98
C PRO A 76 -11.92 3.48 -5.41
N ALA A 77 -13.10 2.97 -5.03
CA ALA A 77 -14.17 3.75 -4.42
C ALA A 77 -14.13 3.74 -2.87
N ALA A 78 -13.08 3.15 -2.29
CA ALA A 78 -12.90 3.10 -0.85
C ALA A 78 -12.21 4.36 -0.31
N ALA A 79 -12.65 4.84 0.84
CA ALA A 79 -12.03 5.93 1.58
C ALA A 79 -11.92 5.59 3.07
N LEU A 80 -10.94 6.18 3.76
CA LEU A 80 -10.81 6.05 5.21
C LEU A 80 -11.95 6.81 5.91
N GLY A 81 -12.57 6.17 6.90
CA GLY A 81 -13.71 6.73 7.61
C GLY A 81 -13.57 6.69 9.13
N ALA A 82 -14.58 7.21 9.82
CA ALA A 82 -14.73 7.18 11.27
C ALA A 82 -13.45 7.62 12.02
N HIS A 83 -13.06 6.89 13.06
CA HIS A 83 -11.86 7.19 13.85
C HIS A 83 -10.56 7.18 13.03
N THR A 84 -10.49 6.43 11.92
CA THR A 84 -9.28 6.36 11.08
C THR A 84 -9.07 7.65 10.28
N SER A 85 -10.13 8.33 9.83
CA SER A 85 -10.00 9.64 9.18
C SER A 85 -9.61 10.73 10.19
N LEU A 86 -10.17 10.68 11.40
CA LEU A 86 -9.79 11.58 12.51
C LEU A 86 -8.31 11.41 12.90
N GLU A 87 -7.81 10.17 12.93
CA GLU A 87 -6.40 9.85 13.19
C GLU A 87 -5.47 10.56 12.20
N LEU A 88 -5.83 10.57 10.90
CA LEU A 88 -5.06 11.28 9.87
C LEU A 88 -5.04 12.79 10.05
N CYS A 89 -6.12 13.36 10.59
CA CYS A 89 -6.21 14.79 10.92
C CYS A 89 -5.52 15.16 12.25
N GLY A 90 -4.89 14.21 12.95
CA GLY A 90 -4.15 14.45 14.18
C GLY A 90 -4.95 14.26 15.47
N PHE A 91 -6.22 13.85 15.39
CA PHE A 91 -7.07 13.59 16.56
C PHE A 91 -6.77 12.21 17.17
N ARG A 92 -5.62 12.08 17.83
CA ARG A 92 -5.10 10.80 18.34
C ARG A 92 -5.74 10.31 19.64
N GLY A 93 -6.42 11.18 20.39
CA GLY A 93 -7.08 10.82 21.65
C GLY A 93 -8.14 9.72 21.51
N PHE A 94 -8.82 9.70 20.35
CA PHE A 94 -9.86 8.72 19.99
C PHE A 94 -9.30 7.54 19.16
N ALA A 95 -8.02 7.58 18.78
CA ALA A 95 -7.41 6.57 17.93
C ALA A 95 -6.89 5.35 18.72
N ARG A 96 -6.85 5.41 20.07
CA ARG A 96 -6.47 4.27 20.92
C ARG A 96 -7.46 3.11 20.83
N GLU A 97 -8.71 3.37 20.45
CA GLU A 97 -9.74 2.36 20.16
C GLU A 97 -9.60 1.77 18.74
N ALA A 98 -8.82 2.41 17.87
CA ALA A 98 -8.75 2.09 16.44
C ALA A 98 -7.67 1.04 16.11
N GLN A 99 -7.67 -0.11 16.78
CA GLN A 99 -6.86 -1.25 16.30
C GLN A 99 -7.26 -1.61 14.86
N SER A 100 -8.58 -1.58 14.59
CA SER A 100 -9.15 -1.74 13.26
C SER A 100 -8.93 -0.52 12.35
N ILE A 101 -9.02 -0.76 11.04
CA ILE A 101 -9.06 0.29 10.02
C ILE A 101 -10.48 0.36 9.49
N HIS A 102 -11.09 1.53 9.57
CA HIS A 102 -12.44 1.76 9.09
C HIS A 102 -12.43 2.36 7.69
N LEU A 103 -13.23 1.77 6.81
CA LEU A 103 -13.40 2.20 5.42
C LEU A 103 -14.87 2.49 5.14
N VAL A 104 -15.10 3.49 4.30
CA VAL A 104 -16.36 3.69 3.58
C VAL A 104 -16.15 3.20 2.16
N VAL A 105 -17.03 2.34 1.68
CA VAL A 105 -16.98 1.75 0.33
C VAL A 105 -18.26 2.06 -0.42
N ALA A 106 -18.17 2.31 -1.73
CA ALA A 106 -19.36 2.41 -2.58
C ALA A 106 -20.05 1.04 -2.68
N ARG A 107 -21.39 1.07 -2.82
CA ARG A 107 -22.22 -0.12 -2.96
C ARG A 107 -22.22 -0.66 -4.39
#